data_AF-A0A9P0KG30-F1
#
_entry.id   AF-A0A9P0KG30-F1
#
_cell.length_a   1.000
_cell.length_b   1.000
_cell.length_c   1.000
_cell.angle_alpha   90.00
_cell.angle_beta   90.00
_cell.angle_gamma   90.00
#
_symmetry.space_group_name_H-M   'P 1'
#
loop_
_entity.id
_entity.type
_entity.pdbx_description
1 polymer ?
#
loop_
_entity_poly.entity_id
_entity_poly.type
_entity_poly.pdbx_seq_one_letter_code
_entity_poly.pdbx_strand_id
1 'polypeptide(L)'
;MYLDVVRKLQITYRMEPAGSHGVWSLDDFQFVPFIWGSSQLIGNPKFEPTSFLKDEIVNTYAGEYMFFGCIQYINQVKSGPFAEHSNQLWSISGVSGWAKINSGLIKMYKAEVLNKFPVIQHVYFGSLFTLKPVEHKASIRRPRIPSADLAPPTAHAANSTDSIKDPDEASKSAKSQDQ
;
A
#
# COMPACT_ATOMS: atom_id res chain seq x y z
N MET A 1 12.64 4.99 1.12
CA MET A 1 13.78 5.66 0.43
C MET A 1 13.47 6.00 -1.03
N TYR A 2 13.34 5.04 -1.97
CA TYR A 2 13.07 5.37 -3.39
C TYR A 2 11.79 6.19 -3.58
N LEU A 3 10.66 5.73 -2.99
CA LEU A 3 9.38 6.43 -3.12
C LEU A 3 9.41 7.84 -2.54
N ASP A 4 10.10 8.05 -1.43
CA ASP A 4 10.20 9.37 -0.79
C ASP A 4 10.92 10.38 -1.68
N VAL A 5 12.02 9.94 -2.31
CA VAL A 5 12.75 10.77 -3.27
C VAL A 5 11.89 11.06 -4.50
N VAL A 6 11.23 10.05 -5.08
CA VAL A 6 10.39 10.22 -6.27
C VAL A 6 9.22 11.15 -6.00
N ARG A 7 8.53 11.01 -4.85
CA ARG A 7 7.45 11.92 -4.43
C ARG A 7 7.93 13.35 -4.25
N LYS A 8 9.12 13.53 -3.65
CA LYS A 8 9.74 14.85 -3.54
C LYS A 8 10.01 15.47 -4.91
N LEU A 9 10.51 14.69 -5.88
CA LEU A 9 10.72 15.15 -7.24
C LEU A 9 9.41 15.55 -7.92
N GLN A 10 8.36 14.72 -7.80
CA GLN A 10 7.03 14.98 -8.36
C GLN A 10 6.47 16.32 -7.89
N ILE A 11 6.51 16.58 -6.58
CA ILE A 11 6.01 17.83 -5.99
C ILE A 11 6.92 19.01 -6.35
N THR A 12 8.24 18.86 -6.15
CA THR A 12 9.20 19.98 -6.31
C THR A 12 9.21 20.51 -7.74
N TYR A 13 9.15 19.59 -8.71
CA TYR A 13 9.24 19.94 -10.13
C TYR A 13 7.89 19.91 -10.86
N ARG A 14 6.78 19.70 -10.14
CA ARG A 14 5.43 19.60 -10.71
C ARG A 14 5.38 18.65 -11.90
N MET A 15 6.00 17.48 -11.73
CA MET A 15 6.11 16.52 -12.82
C MET A 15 4.72 16.10 -13.28
N GLU A 16 4.53 16.03 -14.59
CA GLU A 16 3.32 15.47 -15.16
C GLU A 16 3.42 13.94 -15.22
N PRO A 17 2.29 13.23 -15.03
CA PRO A 17 2.22 11.78 -15.23
C PRO A 17 2.67 11.39 -16.63
N ALA A 18 3.50 10.35 -16.73
CA ALA A 18 3.91 9.82 -18.02
C ALA A 18 2.84 8.85 -18.56
N GLY A 19 2.21 9.20 -19.68
CA GLY A 19 1.23 8.37 -20.38
C GLY A 19 -0.22 8.86 -20.25
N SER A 20 -1.09 8.39 -21.15
CA SER A 20 -2.46 8.89 -21.33
C SER A 20 -3.54 8.12 -20.56
N HIS A 21 -3.18 7.38 -19.50
CA HIS A 21 -4.13 6.46 -18.85
C HIS A 21 -5.25 7.15 -18.05
N GLY A 22 -5.13 8.45 -17.76
CA GLY A 22 -6.21 9.28 -17.21
C GLY A 22 -6.90 8.63 -15.99
N VAL A 23 -8.22 8.72 -15.94
CA VAL A 23 -9.06 8.18 -14.84
C VAL A 23 -8.99 6.65 -14.70
N TRP A 24 -8.48 5.95 -15.72
CA TRP A 24 -8.42 4.48 -15.75
C TRP A 24 -7.07 3.92 -15.29
N SER A 25 -6.10 4.79 -14.95
CA SER A 25 -4.85 4.36 -14.31
C SER A 25 -5.10 3.90 -12.87
N LEU A 26 -4.23 3.03 -12.37
CA LEU A 26 -4.23 2.65 -10.96
C LEU A 26 -3.81 3.85 -10.08
N ASP A 27 -2.75 4.54 -10.50
CA ASP A 27 -2.20 5.74 -9.90
C ASP A 27 -1.46 6.52 -11.01
N ASP A 28 -1.21 7.81 -10.76
CA ASP A 28 -0.61 8.70 -11.74
C ASP A 28 0.85 8.34 -12.05
N PHE A 29 1.60 7.80 -11.09
CA PHE A 29 3.03 7.58 -11.25
C PHE A 29 3.52 6.17 -10.89
N GLN A 30 2.84 5.48 -9.98
CA GLN A 30 3.35 4.26 -9.36
C GLN A 30 2.42 3.07 -9.62
N PHE A 31 3.02 1.89 -9.75
CA PHE A 31 2.25 0.64 -9.85
C PHE A 31 2.79 -0.41 -8.89
N VAL A 32 4.10 -0.67 -8.97
CA VAL A 32 4.79 -1.71 -8.19
C VAL A 32 4.56 -1.61 -6.67
N PRO A 33 4.55 -0.41 -6.05
CA PRO A 33 4.25 -0.29 -4.61
C PRO A 33 2.89 -0.86 -4.20
N PHE A 34 1.87 -0.80 -5.06
CA PHE A 34 0.57 -1.39 -4.76
C PHE A 34 0.61 -2.92 -4.82
N ILE A 35 1.42 -3.51 -5.71
CA ILE A 35 1.64 -4.96 -5.76
C ILE A 35 2.32 -5.42 -4.46
N TRP A 36 3.45 -4.81 -4.11
CA TRP A 36 4.19 -5.22 -2.91
C TRP A 36 3.41 -4.89 -1.63
N GLY A 37 2.79 -3.72 -1.56
CA GLY A 37 1.98 -3.30 -0.44
C GLY A 37 0.76 -4.19 -0.20
N SER A 38 0.04 -4.59 -1.26
CA SER A 38 -1.05 -5.55 -1.11
C SER A 38 -0.56 -6.93 -0.68
N SER A 39 0.66 -7.33 -1.07
CA SER A 39 1.27 -8.57 -0.58
C SER A 39 1.56 -8.53 0.92
N GLN A 40 1.93 -7.38 1.49
CA GLN A 40 2.14 -7.21 2.93
C GLN A 40 0.84 -7.40 3.75
N LEU A 41 -0.31 -7.24 3.11
CA LEU A 41 -1.63 -7.29 3.74
C LEU A 41 -2.32 -8.66 3.56
N ILE A 42 -1.72 -9.59 2.81
CA ILE A 42 -2.25 -10.96 2.68
C ILE A 42 -2.17 -11.67 4.02
N GLY A 43 -3.29 -12.25 4.47
CA GLY A 43 -3.37 -12.96 5.74
C GLY A 43 -3.41 -12.05 6.97
N ASN A 44 -3.47 -10.73 6.78
CA ASN A 44 -3.58 -9.78 7.88
C ASN A 44 -5.03 -9.76 8.42
N PRO A 45 -5.26 -10.11 9.70
CA PRO A 45 -6.62 -10.16 10.27
C PRO A 45 -7.19 -8.78 10.62
N LYS A 46 -6.35 -7.74 10.64
CA LYS A 46 -6.71 -6.40 11.13
C LYS A 46 -7.26 -5.49 10.02
N PHE A 47 -6.80 -5.71 8.79
CA PHE A 47 -7.10 -4.81 7.68
C PHE A 47 -7.80 -5.55 6.57
N GLU A 48 -9.04 -5.15 6.30
CA GLU A 48 -9.78 -5.54 5.11
C GLU A 48 -9.45 -4.59 3.95
N PRO A 49 -9.73 -4.96 2.70
CA PRO A 49 -9.56 -4.07 1.55
C PRO A 49 -10.20 -2.69 1.72
N THR A 50 -11.36 -2.58 2.36
CA THR A 50 -12.00 -1.27 2.58
C THR A 50 -11.26 -0.40 3.59
N SER A 51 -10.31 -0.95 4.37
CA SER A 51 -9.56 -0.20 5.38
C SER A 51 -8.72 0.93 4.79
N PHE A 52 -8.23 0.83 3.55
CA PHE A 52 -7.45 1.92 2.95
C PHE A 52 -8.30 3.14 2.58
N LEU A 53 -9.64 3.05 2.64
CA LEU A 53 -10.52 4.20 2.44
C LEU A 53 -10.73 5.01 3.72
N LYS A 54 -10.22 4.54 4.86
CA LYS A 54 -10.37 5.17 6.17
C LYS A 54 -9.11 5.98 6.49
N ASP A 55 -9.22 7.30 6.47
CA ASP A 55 -8.09 8.21 6.68
C ASP A 55 -7.36 7.96 8.01
N GLU A 56 -8.09 7.63 9.08
CA GLU A 56 -7.48 7.29 10.37
C GLU A 56 -6.53 6.09 10.27
N ILE A 57 -6.94 5.02 9.58
CA ILE A 57 -6.12 3.83 9.37
C ILE A 57 -4.92 4.19 8.50
N VAL A 58 -5.16 4.89 7.39
CA VAL A 58 -4.11 5.28 6.46
C VAL A 58 -3.05 6.12 7.17
N ASN A 59 -3.44 7.15 7.91
CA ASN A 59 -2.51 8.03 8.60
C ASN A 59 -1.74 7.35 9.73
N THR A 60 -2.36 6.38 10.41
CA THR A 60 -1.70 5.63 11.48
C THR A 60 -0.65 4.66 10.93
N TYR A 61 -0.96 3.95 9.83
CA TYR A 61 -0.16 2.82 9.36
C TYR A 61 0.64 3.07 8.07
N ALA A 62 0.60 4.29 7.51
CA ALA A 62 1.32 4.66 6.28
C ALA A 62 2.84 4.46 6.36
N GLY A 63 3.43 4.60 7.56
CA GLY A 63 4.85 4.35 7.79
C GLY A 63 5.23 2.87 7.83
N GLU A 64 4.26 1.97 8.06
CA GLU A 64 4.49 0.53 8.22
C GLU A 64 4.13 -0.26 6.97
N TYR A 65 3.04 0.12 6.28
CA TYR A 65 2.54 -0.59 5.11
C TYR A 65 2.66 0.28 3.86
N MET A 66 3.36 -0.24 2.86
CA MET A 66 3.63 0.48 1.61
C MET A 66 2.34 0.85 0.88
N PHE A 67 1.31 -0.01 0.94
CA PHE A 67 0.00 0.28 0.34
C PHE A 67 -0.63 1.53 0.98
N PHE A 68 -0.68 1.60 2.30
CA PHE A 68 -1.22 2.76 3.02
C PHE A 68 -0.36 3.99 2.80
N GLY A 69 0.97 3.86 2.75
CA GLY A 69 1.86 4.97 2.41
C GLY A 69 1.63 5.53 0.99
N CYS A 70 1.17 4.71 0.03
CA CYS A 70 0.74 5.19 -1.28
C CYS A 70 -0.61 5.93 -1.22
N ILE A 71 -1.58 5.39 -0.49
CA ILE A 71 -2.89 6.02 -0.33
C ILE A 71 -2.79 7.36 0.41
N GLN A 72 -1.96 7.43 1.45
CA GLN A 72 -1.69 8.69 2.16
C GLN A 72 -1.16 9.77 1.20
N TYR A 73 -0.21 9.40 0.34
CA TYR A 73 0.33 10.34 -0.64
C TYR A 73 -0.75 10.82 -1.63
N ILE A 74 -1.61 9.91 -2.11
CA ILE A 74 -2.74 10.26 -2.98
C ILE A 74 -3.66 11.27 -2.29
N ASN A 75 -4.05 11.01 -1.05
CA ASN A 75 -4.95 11.90 -0.28
C ASN A 75 -4.31 13.27 0.01
N GLN A 76 -2.99 13.39 -0.04
CA GLN A 76 -2.28 14.68 0.11
C GLN A 76 -2.24 15.50 -1.18
N VAL A 77 -2.16 14.84 -2.35
CA VAL A 77 -1.95 15.52 -3.64
C VAL A 77 -3.22 15.63 -4.48
N LYS A 78 -4.26 14.85 -4.18
CA LYS A 78 -5.56 14.88 -4.84
C LYS A 78 -6.64 15.31 -3.85
N SER A 79 -7.52 16.20 -4.29
CA SER A 79 -8.64 16.72 -3.49
C SER A 79 -9.97 16.20 -4.03
N GLY A 80 -10.96 16.11 -3.15
CA GLY A 80 -12.32 15.67 -3.48
C GLY A 80 -12.58 14.20 -3.11
N PRO A 81 -13.74 13.65 -3.48
CA PRO A 81 -14.08 12.27 -3.18
C PRO A 81 -13.11 11.28 -3.83
N PHE A 82 -12.61 10.32 -3.05
CA PHE A 82 -11.62 9.33 -3.52
C PHE A 82 -12.09 8.56 -4.76
N ALA A 83 -13.39 8.26 -4.84
CA ALA A 83 -13.99 7.56 -5.98
C ALA A 83 -13.93 8.35 -7.30
N GLU A 84 -13.80 9.67 -7.26
CA GLU A 84 -13.74 10.55 -8.43
C GLU A 84 -12.33 10.65 -9.00
N HIS A 85 -11.32 10.80 -8.12
CA HIS A 85 -9.93 11.02 -8.54
C HIS A 85 -9.06 9.75 -8.57
N SER A 86 -9.54 8.67 -7.95
CA SER A 86 -8.82 7.40 -7.81
C SER A 86 -9.78 6.21 -8.03
N ASN A 87 -10.56 6.28 -9.10
CA ASN A 87 -11.66 5.35 -9.36
C ASN A 87 -11.23 3.87 -9.40
N GLN A 88 -10.09 3.54 -10.01
CA GLN A 88 -9.60 2.15 -10.04
C GLN A 88 -9.23 1.63 -8.65
N LEU A 89 -8.57 2.47 -7.83
CA LEU A 89 -8.30 2.13 -6.43
C LEU A 89 -9.59 1.99 -5.63
N TRP A 90 -10.58 2.85 -5.89
CA TRP A 90 -11.91 2.71 -5.31
C TRP A 90 -12.57 1.38 -5.69
N SER A 91 -12.53 0.99 -6.96
CA SER A 91 -13.12 -0.28 -7.42
C SER A 91 -12.48 -1.52 -6.79
N ILE A 92 -11.16 -1.53 -6.58
CA ILE A 92 -10.50 -2.69 -5.94
C ILE A 92 -10.86 -2.83 -4.46
N SER A 93 -11.34 -1.78 -3.79
CA SER A 93 -11.80 -1.86 -2.39
C SER A 93 -12.98 -2.83 -2.22
N GLY A 94 -13.77 -3.06 -3.29
CA GLY A 94 -14.87 -4.01 -3.33
C GLY A 94 -14.46 -5.46 -3.59
N VAL A 95 -13.18 -5.73 -3.82
CA VAL A 95 -12.67 -7.09 -4.06
C VAL A 95 -12.50 -7.82 -2.72
N SER A 96 -13.01 -9.05 -2.64
CA SER A 96 -12.87 -9.88 -1.44
C SER A 96 -11.43 -10.37 -1.23
N GLY A 97 -10.74 -9.71 -0.29
CA GLY A 97 -9.45 -10.12 0.27
C GLY A 97 -8.20 -9.66 -0.51
N TRP A 98 -7.14 -9.39 0.25
CA TRP A 98 -5.87 -8.89 -0.28
C TRP A 98 -5.16 -9.85 -1.25
N ALA A 99 -5.31 -11.17 -1.07
CA ALA A 99 -4.72 -12.15 -1.98
C ALA A 99 -5.28 -12.03 -3.41
N LYS A 100 -6.58 -11.76 -3.53
CA LYS A 100 -7.26 -11.56 -4.82
C LYS A 100 -6.88 -10.22 -5.44
N ILE A 101 -6.81 -9.16 -4.62
CA ILE A 101 -6.33 -7.84 -5.04
C ILE A 101 -4.90 -7.94 -5.58
N ASN A 102 -3.98 -8.52 -4.81
CA ASN A 102 -2.58 -8.69 -5.22
C ASN A 102 -2.46 -9.46 -6.54
N SER A 103 -3.18 -10.58 -6.66
CA SER A 103 -3.22 -11.37 -7.90
C SER A 103 -3.78 -10.56 -9.08
N GLY A 104 -4.80 -9.74 -8.84
CA GLY A 104 -5.37 -8.81 -9.83
C GLY A 104 -4.38 -7.74 -10.26
N LEU A 105 -3.69 -7.10 -9.31
CA LEU A 105 -2.67 -6.09 -9.58
C LEU A 105 -1.49 -6.66 -10.38
N ILE A 106 -1.05 -7.89 -10.10
CA ILE A 106 -0.01 -8.56 -10.91
C ILE A 106 -0.48 -8.76 -12.36
N LYS A 107 -1.73 -9.19 -12.56
CA LYS A 107 -2.30 -9.35 -13.91
C LYS A 107 -2.41 -8.01 -14.63
N MET A 108 -2.90 -6.99 -13.93
CA MET A 108 -3.02 -5.64 -14.46
C MET A 108 -1.64 -5.05 -14.80
N TYR A 109 -0.60 -5.25 -13.98
CA TYR A 109 0.77 -4.81 -14.31
C TYR A 109 1.29 -5.45 -15.59
N LYS A 110 1.05 -6.75 -15.79
CA LYS A 110 1.43 -7.43 -17.02
C LYS A 110 0.73 -6.85 -18.24
N ALA A 111 -0.58 -6.62 -18.15
CA ALA A 111 -1.39 -6.13 -19.26
C ALA A 111 -1.17 -4.64 -19.56
N GLU A 112 -1.13 -3.81 -18.52
CA GLU A 112 -1.18 -2.36 -18.61
C GLU A 112 0.20 -1.70 -18.60
N VAL A 113 1.23 -2.39 -18.10
CA VAL A 113 2.61 -1.89 -18.10
C VAL A 113 3.44 -2.75 -19.07
N LEU A 114 3.69 -4.00 -18.72
CA LEU A 114 4.68 -4.82 -19.44
C LEU A 114 4.30 -5.10 -20.91
N ASN A 115 3.01 -5.20 -21.22
CA ASN A 115 2.48 -5.46 -22.56
C ASN A 115 2.03 -4.18 -23.30
N LYS A 116 2.37 -2.99 -22.79
CA LYS A 116 2.08 -1.72 -23.47
C LYS A 116 3.36 -1.11 -24.00
N PHE A 117 3.52 -1.15 -25.33
CA PHE A 117 4.70 -0.60 -25.99
C PHE A 117 5.01 0.86 -25.59
N PRO A 118 4.05 1.81 -25.56
CA PRO A 118 4.37 3.19 -25.15
C PRO A 118 4.92 3.33 -23.74
N VAL A 119 4.61 2.37 -22.85
CA VAL A 119 5.07 2.35 -21.45
C VAL A 119 6.45 1.73 -21.34
N ILE A 120 6.73 0.65 -22.07
CA ILE A 120 7.99 -0.12 -21.96
C ILE A 120 9.02 0.19 -23.04
N GLN A 121 8.72 1.02 -24.03
CA GLN A 121 9.65 1.38 -25.12
C GLN A 121 10.98 1.97 -24.63
N HIS A 122 11.01 2.50 -23.41
CA HIS A 122 12.22 3.07 -22.79
C HIS A 122 12.95 2.08 -21.85
N VAL A 123 12.58 0.80 -21.84
CA VAL A 123 13.31 -0.24 -21.11
C VAL A 123 14.58 -0.59 -21.88
N TYR A 124 15.74 -0.49 -21.21
CA TYR A 124 17.03 -0.81 -21.81
C TYR A 124 17.36 -2.29 -21.65
N PHE A 125 17.89 -2.87 -22.72
CA PHE A 125 18.39 -4.25 -22.75
C PHE A 125 19.90 -4.25 -22.96
N GLY A 126 20.60 -5.08 -22.20
CA GLY A 126 22.05 -5.18 -22.17
C GLY A 126 22.51 -6.60 -21.87
N SER A 127 23.68 -6.75 -21.24
CA SER A 127 24.22 -8.06 -20.88
C SER A 127 23.46 -8.76 -19.75
N LEU A 128 22.88 -8.00 -18.80
CA LEU A 128 22.10 -8.54 -17.68
C LEU A 128 20.64 -8.82 -18.05
N PHE A 129 19.98 -7.87 -18.73
CA PHE A 129 18.63 -8.02 -19.26
C PHE A 129 18.70 -8.14 -20.77
N THR A 130 18.75 -9.37 -21.28
CA THR A 130 18.93 -9.63 -22.72
C THR A 130 17.59 -9.77 -23.45
N LEU A 131 17.54 -9.41 -24.73
CA LEU A 131 16.43 -9.74 -25.64
C LEU A 131 16.48 -11.17 -26.20
N LYS A 132 17.47 -11.97 -25.78
CA LYS A 132 17.56 -13.37 -26.20
C LYS A 132 16.31 -14.11 -25.69
N PRO A 133 15.65 -14.93 -26.53
CA PRO A 133 14.52 -15.73 -26.09
C PRO A 133 14.90 -16.57 -24.87
N VAL A 134 14.03 -16.57 -23.85
CA VAL A 134 14.23 -17.41 -22.67
C VAL A 134 14.13 -18.88 -23.06
N GLU A 135 15.13 -19.69 -22.69
CA GLU A 135 15.04 -21.13 -22.85
C GLU A 135 13.92 -21.67 -21.96
N HIS A 136 12.99 -22.45 -22.51
CA HIS A 136 11.83 -23.00 -21.79
C HIS A 136 12.19 -23.84 -20.55
N LYS A 137 13.47 -24.18 -20.36
CA LYS A 137 14.01 -24.91 -19.20
C LYS A 137 14.47 -24.02 -18.04
N ALA A 138 14.45 -22.69 -18.20
CA ALA A 138 14.70 -21.76 -17.11
C ALA A 138 13.53 -21.84 -16.12
N SER A 139 13.57 -22.84 -15.23
CA SER A 139 12.65 -22.93 -14.10
C SER A 139 12.76 -21.62 -13.33
N ILE A 140 11.68 -20.85 -13.29
CA ILE A 140 11.49 -19.86 -12.24
C ILE A 140 11.45 -20.69 -10.96
N ARG A 141 12.60 -20.81 -10.28
CA ARG A 141 12.67 -21.41 -8.95
C ARG A 141 11.69 -20.63 -8.09
N ARG A 142 10.49 -21.18 -7.86
CA ARG A 142 9.56 -20.62 -6.89
C ARG A 142 10.22 -20.85 -5.54
N PRO A 143 10.57 -19.79 -4.78
CA PRO A 143 10.96 -19.98 -3.40
C PRO A 143 9.79 -20.71 -2.72
N ARG A 144 10.08 -21.86 -2.12
CA ARG A 144 9.08 -22.58 -1.32
C ARG A 144 8.98 -21.80 -0.01
N ILE A 145 8.03 -20.86 0.07
CA ILE A 145 7.74 -20.12 1.31
C ILE A 145 6.95 -21.07 2.21
N PRO A 146 7.46 -21.47 3.38
CA PRO A 146 6.68 -22.19 4.39
C PRO A 146 5.47 -21.33 4.79
N SER A 147 4.29 -21.93 4.89
CA SER A 147 3.05 -21.21 5.25
C SER A 147 3.13 -20.48 6.60
N ALA A 148 4.10 -20.82 7.45
CA ALA A 148 4.35 -20.19 8.74
C ALA A 148 5.00 -18.78 8.64
N ASP A 149 5.68 -18.44 7.53
CA ASP A 149 6.42 -17.18 7.37
C ASP A 149 5.58 -16.06 6.71
N LEU A 150 4.30 -16.31 6.45
CA LEU A 150 3.38 -15.33 5.84
C LEU A 150 2.76 -14.36 6.87
N ALA A 151 3.25 -14.35 8.11
CA ALA A 151 2.81 -13.36 9.07
C ALA A 151 3.14 -11.95 8.54
N PRO A 152 2.17 -11.03 8.51
CA PRO A 152 2.48 -9.64 8.16
C PRO A 152 3.56 -9.11 9.11
N PRO A 153 4.38 -8.14 8.68
CA PRO A 153 5.42 -7.58 9.53
C PRO A 153 4.81 -7.18 10.88
N THR A 154 5.27 -7.83 11.95
CA THR A 154 4.88 -7.46 13.31
C THR A 154 5.41 -6.06 13.55
N ALA A 155 4.50 -5.12 13.77
CA ALA A 155 4.84 -3.77 14.18
C ALA A 155 5.93 -3.83 15.26
N HIS A 156 7.05 -3.14 15.03
CA HIS A 156 8.06 -2.98 16.08
C HIS A 156 7.34 -2.39 17.30
N ALA A 157 7.31 -3.15 18.39
CA ALA A 157 6.74 -2.70 19.65
C ALA A 157 7.43 -1.39 20.02
N ALA A 158 6.67 -0.29 20.00
CA ALA A 158 7.07 0.95 20.59
C ALA A 158 7.15 0.72 22.11
N ASN A 159 8.35 0.39 22.59
CA ASN A 159 8.68 0.41 24.00
C ASN A 159 8.76 1.87 24.45
N SER A 160 7.70 2.35 25.07
CA SER A 160 7.80 3.33 26.16
C SER A 160 6.69 3.04 27.16
N THR A 161 7.04 2.29 28.20
CA THR A 161 6.32 2.29 29.46
C THR A 161 6.39 3.71 30.04
N ASP A 162 5.26 4.39 30.16
CA ASP A 162 5.10 5.38 31.21
C ASP A 162 3.72 5.21 31.83
N SER A 163 3.74 4.96 33.14
CA SER A 163 2.60 4.59 33.94
C SER A 163 1.67 5.79 34.14
N ILE A 164 0.45 5.70 33.65
CA ILE A 164 -0.65 6.57 34.10
C ILE A 164 -1.53 5.71 35.02
N LYS A 165 -1.49 6.02 36.31
CA LYS A 165 -2.41 5.50 37.32
C LYS A 165 -3.80 6.09 37.06
N ASP A 166 -4.82 5.23 37.03
CA ASP A 166 -6.22 5.64 37.03
C ASP A 166 -6.55 6.42 38.32
N PRO A 167 -7.18 7.60 38.24
CA PRO A 167 -7.71 8.31 39.38
C PRO A 167 -9.22 8.03 39.50
N ASP A 168 -9.60 6.89 40.06
CA ASP A 168 -11.01 6.62 40.37
C ASP A 168 -11.19 5.79 41.65
N GLU A 169 -10.55 6.25 42.73
CA GLU A 169 -10.81 5.76 44.08
C GLU A 169 -10.74 6.90 45.12
N ALA A 170 -11.52 7.96 44.89
CA ALA A 170 -11.72 9.04 45.86
C ALA A 170 -13.09 9.71 45.72
N SER A 171 -14.19 8.94 45.80
CA SER A 171 -15.52 9.52 46.02
C SER A 171 -16.52 8.58 46.71
N LYS A 172 -16.09 7.85 47.75
CA LYS A 172 -17.01 7.18 48.68
C LYS A 172 -16.56 7.33 50.13
N SER A 173 -16.47 8.57 50.62
CA SER A 173 -16.51 8.87 52.05
C SER A 173 -16.82 10.35 52.30
N ALA A 174 -18.05 10.75 52.03
CA ALA A 174 -18.62 12.00 52.56
C ALA A 174 -20.15 11.95 52.45
N LYS A 175 -20.80 11.20 53.35
CA LYS A 175 -22.24 11.31 53.67
C LYS A 175 -22.53 10.48 54.93
N SER A 176 -22.23 11.05 56.08
CA SER A 176 -22.91 10.78 57.37
C SER A 176 -22.24 11.66 58.44
N GLN A 177 -22.84 12.81 58.72
CA GLN A 177 -22.87 13.49 60.02
C GLN A 177 -23.43 14.91 59.81
N ASP A 178 -24.74 15.03 59.98
CA ASP A 178 -25.41 16.22 60.50
C ASP A 178 -26.71 15.75 61.16
N GLN A 179 -26.60 15.49 62.46
CA GLN A 179 -27.63 15.60 63.48
C GLN A 179 -26.94 16.13 64.74
#